data_AF-A0A2X2KB41-F1
#
_entry.id   AF-A0A2X2KB41-F1
#
_cell.length_a   1.000
_cell.length_b   1.000
_cell.length_c   1.000
_cell.angle_alpha   90.00
_cell.angle_beta   90.00
_cell.angle_gamma   90.00
#
_symmetry.space_group_name_H-M   'P 1'
#
loop_
_entity.id
_entity.type
_entity.pdbx_description
1 polymer ?
#
loop_
_entity_poly.entity_id
_entity_poly.type
_entity_poly.pdbx_seq_one_letter_code
_entity_poly.pdbx_strand_id
1 'polypeptide(L)'
;MIIIVLAVIGLIKLLMGTINVFKRSDKNMKEKIVIALGGNAIQTKEATAEAQQTAIRRAMQNLKPLFDSPARIVISHGNGPQIGGLLIQQAKSNSDTTPAMPLDTCGAMSQGMIGYWLETEINRILTEMNSDRTVGTIVTRVEVDKDDPRFDNPTKPIGPFYTKEEVEELQKEQPGSVLKKMQDVVIEK
;
A
#
# COMPACT_ATOMS: atom_id res chain seq x y z
N MET A 1 -1.91 10.43 -19.44
CA MET A 1 -2.45 9.36 -18.57
C MET A 1 -1.37 8.85 -17.64
N ILE A 2 -1.64 8.91 -16.34
CA ILE A 2 -0.87 8.33 -15.22
C ILE A 2 -1.71 7.16 -14.68
N ILE A 3 -1.08 6.02 -14.41
CA ILE A 3 -1.78 4.82 -13.92
C ILE A 3 -1.30 4.50 -12.51
N ILE A 4 -2.21 4.20 -11.59
CA ILE A 4 -1.90 3.69 -10.25
C ILE A 4 -2.28 2.21 -10.15
N VAL A 5 -1.38 1.38 -9.59
CA VAL A 5 -1.56 -0.06 -9.39
C VAL A 5 -1.02 -0.52 -8.03
N LEU A 6 -1.42 -1.72 -7.58
CA LEU A 6 -0.79 -2.36 -6.43
C LEU A 6 0.59 -2.93 -6.80
N ALA A 7 1.58 -2.78 -5.91
CA ALA A 7 2.89 -3.40 -6.08
C ALA A 7 2.87 -4.89 -5.64
N VAL A 8 3.46 -5.77 -6.47
CA VAL A 8 3.62 -7.19 -6.14
C VAL A 8 4.86 -7.43 -5.30
N ILE A 9 4.70 -8.29 -4.29
CA ILE A 9 5.62 -8.65 -3.21
C ILE A 9 7.04 -9.04 -3.67
N GLY A 10 7.23 -9.49 -4.91
CA GLY A 10 8.54 -9.85 -5.46
C GLY A 10 9.51 -8.68 -5.68
N LEU A 11 9.00 -7.46 -5.91
CA LEU A 11 9.84 -6.28 -6.16
C LEU A 11 10.18 -5.51 -4.86
N ILE A 12 9.45 -5.77 -3.76
CA ILE A 12 9.46 -4.95 -2.54
C ILE A 12 10.63 -5.27 -1.60
N LYS A 13 11.32 -6.41 -1.78
CA LYS A 13 12.55 -6.68 -1.00
C LYS A 13 13.66 -5.65 -1.24
N LEU A 14 13.56 -4.84 -2.31
CA LEU A 14 14.44 -3.69 -2.57
C LEU A 14 13.89 -2.32 -2.10
N LEU A 15 12.65 -2.23 -1.61
CA LEU A 15 11.89 -0.96 -1.54
C LEU A 15 11.49 -0.53 -0.12
N MET A 16 12.09 -1.11 0.92
CA MET A 16 11.76 -0.74 2.30
C MET A 16 12.20 0.71 2.59
N GLY A 17 11.23 1.62 2.59
CA GLY A 17 11.37 2.98 3.12
C GLY A 17 11.69 4.09 2.13
N THR A 18 11.78 3.79 0.83
CA THR A 18 12.18 4.76 -0.21
C THR A 18 11.19 4.84 -1.37
N ILE A 19 11.09 6.01 -2.00
CA ILE A 19 10.45 6.15 -3.30
C ILE A 19 11.50 5.75 -4.35
N ASN A 20 11.17 4.76 -5.17
CA ASN A 20 12.07 4.29 -6.22
C ASN A 20 11.51 4.65 -7.59
N VAL A 21 12.35 5.26 -8.43
CA VAL A 21 11.98 5.74 -9.76
C VAL A 21 12.78 4.95 -10.79
N PHE A 22 12.08 4.11 -11.55
CA PHE A 22 12.67 3.31 -12.63
C PHE A 22 12.36 3.97 -13.97
N LYS A 23 13.41 4.35 -14.71
CA LYS A 23 13.29 4.98 -16.02
C LYS A 23 13.71 4.01 -17.12
N ARG A 24 12.90 3.89 -18.17
CA ARG A 24 13.27 3.21 -19.41
C ARG A 24 13.09 4.18 -20.57
N SER A 25 14.18 4.41 -21.31
CA SER A 25 14.19 5.19 -22.55
C SER A 25 14.43 4.24 -23.73
N ASP A 26 13.55 4.29 -24.72
CA ASP A 26 13.69 3.61 -26.01
C ASP A 26 13.77 4.71 -27.08
N LYS A 27 14.76 4.66 -28.00
CA LYS A 27 15.08 5.76 -28.93
C LYS A 27 13.89 6.28 -29.75
N ASN A 28 12.83 5.49 -29.90
CA ASN A 28 11.63 5.80 -30.69
C ASN A 28 10.33 5.89 -29.86
N MET A 29 10.39 5.87 -28.52
CA MET A 29 9.22 5.86 -27.64
C MET A 29 9.32 6.92 -26.54
N LYS A 30 8.16 7.52 -26.19
CA LYS A 30 8.06 8.38 -24.99
C LYS A 30 8.57 7.62 -23.76
N GLU A 31 9.42 8.28 -22.96
CA GLU A 31 10.02 7.74 -21.73
C GLU A 31 8.94 7.12 -20.83
N LYS A 32 9.26 5.98 -20.22
CA LYS A 32 8.38 5.30 -19.26
C LYS A 32 9.01 5.35 -17.89
N ILE A 33 8.22 5.77 -16.90
CA ILE A 33 8.63 5.87 -15.51
C ILE A 33 7.72 4.98 -14.67
N VAL A 34 8.32 4.06 -13.91
CA VAL A 34 7.62 3.31 -12.86
C VAL A 34 8.09 3.85 -11.51
N ILE A 35 7.15 4.32 -10.71
CA ILE A 35 7.38 4.81 -9.35
C ILE A 35 6.86 3.74 -8.40
N ALA A 36 7.69 3.29 -7.46
CA ALA A 36 7.26 2.38 -6.41
C ALA A 36 7.28 3.09 -5.06
N LEU A 37 6.09 3.31 -4.50
CA LEU A 37 5.87 3.93 -3.21
C LEU A 37 5.94 2.88 -2.09
N GLY A 38 6.97 2.98 -1.26
CA GLY A 38 7.11 2.16 -0.05
C GLY A 38 6.09 2.53 1.04
N GLY A 39 6.05 1.72 2.10
CA GLY A 39 5.10 1.90 3.22
C GLY A 39 5.16 3.29 3.87
N ASN A 40 6.35 3.90 3.96
CA ASN A 40 6.55 5.24 4.55
C ASN A 40 5.98 6.39 3.69
N ALA A 41 5.63 6.13 2.42
CA ALA A 41 5.00 7.13 1.57
C ALA A 41 3.51 7.33 1.91
N ILE A 42 2.92 6.41 2.67
CA ILE A 42 1.48 6.40 3.01
C ILE A 42 1.30 6.32 4.53
N GLN A 43 2.04 5.43 5.19
CA GLN A 43 1.90 5.20 6.63
C GLN A 43 2.59 6.29 7.45
N THR A 44 1.92 6.72 8.51
CA THR A 44 2.50 7.60 9.54
C THR A 44 2.41 6.94 10.92
N LYS A 45 2.94 7.61 11.95
CA LYS A 45 2.75 7.18 13.35
C LYS A 45 1.27 7.20 13.76
N GLU A 46 0.49 8.09 13.15
CA GLU A 46 -0.95 8.18 13.34
C GLU A 46 -1.66 7.37 12.24
N ALA A 47 -2.56 6.46 12.63
CA ALA A 47 -3.28 5.60 11.70
C ALA A 47 -4.48 6.30 11.03
N THR A 48 -4.72 7.59 11.29
CA THR A 48 -5.87 8.33 10.78
C THR A 48 -5.80 8.51 9.26
N ALA A 49 -6.97 8.62 8.62
CA ALA A 49 -7.05 8.89 7.18
C ALA A 49 -6.37 10.22 6.82
N GLU A 50 -6.52 11.25 7.66
CA GLU A 50 -5.90 12.56 7.46
C GLU A 50 -4.37 12.50 7.49
N ALA A 51 -3.79 11.77 8.44
CA ALA A 51 -2.34 11.64 8.53
C ALA A 51 -1.77 10.90 7.31
N GLN A 52 -2.43 9.82 6.86
CA GLN A 52 -2.02 9.09 5.66
C GLN A 52 -2.17 9.92 4.38
N GLN A 53 -3.26 10.68 4.24
CA GLN A 53 -3.45 11.61 3.12
C GLN A 53 -2.39 12.72 3.13
N THR A 54 -2.00 13.21 4.31
CA THR A 54 -0.92 14.19 4.46
C THR A 54 0.44 13.61 4.05
N ALA A 55 0.72 12.34 4.37
CA ALA A 55 1.92 11.65 3.91
C ALA A 55 1.93 11.51 2.37
N ILE A 56 0.82 11.09 1.78
CA ILE A 56 0.64 11.03 0.33
C ILE A 56 0.87 12.40 -0.30
N ARG A 57 0.28 13.47 0.26
CA ARG A 57 0.52 14.85 -0.18
C ARG A 57 1.99 15.19 -0.23
N ARG A 58 2.72 14.99 0.87
CA ARG A 58 4.16 15.27 0.92
C ARG A 58 4.93 14.43 -0.12
N ALA A 59 4.59 13.15 -0.27
CA ALA A 59 5.23 12.27 -1.24
C ALA A 59 4.99 12.73 -2.69
N MET A 60 3.75 13.11 -3.03
CA MET A 60 3.40 13.56 -4.39
C MET A 60 3.99 14.93 -4.72
N GLN A 61 4.07 15.84 -3.75
CA GLN A 61 4.74 17.14 -3.94
C GLN A 61 6.22 16.97 -4.25
N ASN A 62 6.92 16.02 -3.61
CA ASN A 62 8.31 15.69 -3.95
C ASN A 62 8.46 15.12 -5.37
N LEU A 63 7.40 14.51 -5.92
CA LEU A 63 7.38 13.95 -7.27
C LEU A 63 6.81 14.91 -8.31
N LYS A 64 6.38 16.12 -7.90
CA LYS A 64 5.82 17.15 -8.79
C LYS A 64 6.65 17.39 -10.05
N PRO A 65 8.00 17.47 -10.01
CA PRO A 65 8.81 17.66 -11.21
C PRO A 65 8.68 16.53 -12.25
N LEU A 66 8.31 15.31 -11.86
CA LEU A 66 8.12 14.20 -12.79
C LEU A 66 6.85 14.36 -13.63
N PHE A 67 5.82 15.03 -13.09
CA PHE A 67 4.55 15.22 -13.78
C PHE A 67 4.64 16.25 -14.92
N ASP A 68 5.67 17.10 -14.91
CA ASP A 68 5.97 18.05 -15.98
C ASP A 68 6.61 17.38 -17.22
N SER A 69 7.15 16.17 -17.05
CA SER A 69 7.76 15.43 -18.15
C SER A 69 6.71 14.81 -19.09
N PRO A 70 7.01 14.64 -20.39
CA PRO A 70 6.14 13.93 -21.33
C PRO A 70 6.10 12.41 -21.09
N ALA A 71 6.77 11.92 -20.04
CA ALA A 71 6.89 10.50 -19.74
C ALA A 71 5.54 9.89 -19.36
N ARG A 72 5.34 8.62 -19.75
CA ARG A 72 4.23 7.80 -19.24
C ARG A 72 4.60 7.29 -17.86
N ILE A 73 3.78 7.62 -16.87
CA ILE A 73 4.05 7.32 -15.46
C ILE A 73 3.09 6.23 -14.99
N VAL A 74 3.66 5.21 -14.35
CA VAL A 74 2.94 4.21 -13.56
C VAL A 74 3.40 4.35 -12.12
N ILE A 75 2.47 4.46 -11.19
CA ILE A 75 2.72 4.49 -9.76
C ILE A 75 2.24 3.17 -9.19
N SER A 76 3.12 2.49 -8.48
CA SER A 76 2.79 1.31 -7.68
C SER A 76 2.97 1.64 -6.20
N HIS A 77 2.22 0.97 -5.34
CA HIS A 77 2.30 1.19 -3.90
C HIS A 77 2.20 -0.11 -3.10
N GLY A 78 2.76 -0.10 -1.88
CA GLY A 78 2.44 -1.09 -0.87
C GLY A 78 1.13 -0.77 -0.14
N ASN A 79 0.61 -1.74 0.62
CA ASN A 79 -0.63 -1.59 1.38
C ASN A 79 -0.59 -2.26 2.77
N GLY A 80 0.58 -2.68 3.26
CA GLY A 80 0.71 -3.55 4.44
C GLY A 80 0.02 -3.04 5.71
N PRO A 81 0.26 -1.79 6.13
CA PRO A 81 -0.46 -1.20 7.26
C PRO A 81 -1.97 -1.06 7.00
N GLN A 82 -2.35 -0.69 5.77
CA GLN A 82 -3.74 -0.43 5.38
C GLN A 82 -4.59 -1.71 5.37
N ILE A 83 -4.09 -2.78 4.73
CA ILE A 83 -4.75 -4.08 4.71
C ILE A 83 -4.84 -4.66 6.12
N GLY A 84 -3.82 -4.45 6.96
CA GLY A 84 -3.85 -4.86 8.35
C GLY A 84 -4.91 -4.15 9.19
N GLY A 85 -5.06 -2.84 9.02
CA GLY A 85 -6.16 -2.08 9.64
C GLY A 85 -7.54 -2.57 9.19
N LEU A 86 -7.70 -2.86 7.90
CA LEU A 86 -8.93 -3.45 7.36
C LEU A 86 -9.24 -4.81 7.97
N LEU A 87 -8.25 -5.70 8.11
CA LEU A 87 -8.45 -7.02 8.72
C LEU A 87 -8.90 -6.93 10.18
N ILE A 88 -8.37 -5.98 10.94
CA ILE A 88 -8.85 -5.73 12.32
C ILE A 88 -10.30 -5.29 12.30
N GLN A 89 -10.67 -4.38 11.39
CA GLN A 89 -12.06 -3.94 11.25
C GLN A 89 -12.97 -5.12 10.89
N GLN A 90 -12.58 -5.93 9.91
CA GLN A 90 -13.33 -7.12 9.48
C GLN A 90 -13.51 -8.10 10.64
N ALA A 91 -12.45 -8.38 11.40
CA ALA A 91 -12.52 -9.30 12.53
C ALA A 91 -13.42 -8.76 13.64
N LYS A 92 -13.35 -7.46 13.95
CA LYS A 92 -14.20 -6.81 14.96
C LYS A 92 -15.66 -6.70 14.55
N SER A 93 -15.96 -6.58 13.25
CA SER A 93 -17.33 -6.48 12.74
C SER A 93 -17.96 -7.85 12.40
N ASN A 94 -17.18 -8.93 12.44
CA ASN A 94 -17.61 -10.24 11.97
C ASN A 94 -18.82 -10.77 12.74
N SER A 95 -19.93 -10.94 12.04
CA SER A 95 -21.17 -11.49 12.58
C SER A 95 -22.02 -12.11 11.47
N ASP A 96 -23.06 -12.86 11.82
CA ASP A 96 -23.97 -13.48 10.84
C ASP A 96 -24.63 -12.44 9.90
N THR A 97 -24.82 -11.22 10.38
CA THR A 97 -25.40 -10.11 9.60
C THR A 97 -24.35 -9.25 8.89
N THR A 98 -23.07 -9.32 9.31
CA THR A 98 -21.94 -8.58 8.73
C THR A 98 -20.70 -9.48 8.71
N PRO A 99 -20.64 -10.46 7.80
CA PRO A 99 -19.52 -11.39 7.74
C PRO A 99 -18.22 -10.68 7.32
N ALA A 100 -17.11 -11.07 7.93
CA ALA A 100 -15.79 -10.59 7.58
C ALA A 100 -15.42 -10.95 6.13
N MET A 101 -14.88 -9.97 5.42
CA MET A 101 -14.34 -10.15 4.09
C MET A 101 -12.99 -10.86 4.12
N PRO A 102 -12.71 -11.75 3.14
CA PRO A 102 -11.43 -12.43 3.05
C PRO A 102 -10.27 -11.47 2.70
N LEU A 103 -9.04 -11.95 2.90
CA LEU A 103 -7.81 -11.18 2.74
C LEU A 103 -7.66 -10.55 1.35
N ASP A 104 -8.00 -11.27 0.29
CA ASP A 104 -7.92 -10.80 -1.09
C ASP A 104 -8.90 -9.64 -1.35
N THR A 105 -10.11 -9.73 -0.79
CA THR A 105 -11.12 -8.66 -0.85
C THR A 105 -10.67 -7.44 -0.06
N CYS A 106 -10.09 -7.62 1.13
CA CYS A 106 -9.45 -6.52 1.88
C CYS A 106 -8.30 -5.90 1.07
N GLY A 107 -7.56 -6.73 0.31
CA GLY A 107 -6.57 -6.28 -0.66
C GLY A 107 -7.16 -5.35 -1.70
N ALA A 108 -8.27 -5.74 -2.35
CA ALA A 108 -8.98 -4.91 -3.31
C ALA A 108 -9.51 -3.60 -2.70
N MET A 109 -10.09 -3.66 -1.49
CA MET A 109 -10.54 -2.47 -0.76
C MET A 109 -9.39 -1.48 -0.52
N SER A 110 -8.22 -1.98 -0.12
CA SER A 110 -7.04 -1.14 0.12
C SER A 110 -6.52 -0.46 -1.15
N GLN A 111 -6.66 -1.10 -2.32
CA GLN A 111 -6.30 -0.49 -3.61
C GLN A 111 -7.21 0.69 -3.94
N GLY A 112 -8.52 0.53 -3.77
CA GLY A 112 -9.48 1.60 -3.99
C GLY A 112 -9.24 2.79 -3.04
N MET A 113 -9.00 2.50 -1.75
CA MET A 113 -8.72 3.53 -0.74
C MET A 113 -7.44 4.33 -1.04
N ILE A 114 -6.32 3.65 -1.28
CA ILE A 114 -5.03 4.31 -1.54
C ILE A 114 -5.06 5.00 -2.91
N GLY A 115 -5.63 4.35 -3.92
CA GLY A 115 -5.79 4.90 -5.26
C GLY A 115 -6.59 6.20 -5.26
N TYR A 116 -7.72 6.23 -4.55
CA TYR A 116 -8.52 7.43 -4.37
C TYR A 116 -7.72 8.59 -3.78
N TRP A 117 -6.93 8.35 -2.72
CA TRP A 117 -6.11 9.40 -2.11
C TRP A 117 -4.98 9.89 -3.03
N LEU A 118 -4.33 8.97 -3.75
CA LEU A 118 -3.30 9.31 -4.73
C LEU A 118 -3.87 10.11 -5.90
N GLU A 119 -4.99 9.67 -6.48
CA GLU A 119 -5.68 10.40 -7.55
C GLU A 119 -6.08 11.80 -7.12
N THR A 120 -6.64 11.94 -5.91
CA THR A 120 -7.05 13.23 -5.35
C THR A 120 -5.89 14.21 -5.31
N GLU A 121 -4.72 13.78 -4.84
CA GLU A 121 -3.55 14.65 -4.74
C GLU A 121 -2.88 14.89 -6.09
N ILE A 122 -2.77 13.88 -6.95
CA ILE A 122 -2.19 14.03 -8.28
C ILE A 122 -3.05 14.99 -9.10
N ASN A 123 -4.39 14.87 -9.07
CA ASN A 123 -5.28 15.80 -9.75
C ASN A 123 -5.10 17.25 -9.27
N ARG A 124 -4.86 17.46 -7.96
CA ARG A 124 -4.52 18.78 -7.41
C ARG A 124 -3.26 19.34 -8.08
N ILE A 125 -2.18 18.54 -8.11
CA ILE A 125 -0.91 18.93 -8.73
C ILE A 125 -1.08 19.23 -10.22
N LEU A 126 -1.81 18.38 -10.95
CA LEU A 126 -2.05 18.57 -12.38
C LEU A 126 -2.86 19.84 -12.66
N THR A 127 -3.84 20.16 -11.79
CA THR A 127 -4.61 21.40 -11.86
C THR A 127 -3.72 22.63 -11.61
N GLU A 128 -2.88 22.60 -10.56
CA GLU A 128 -1.91 23.68 -10.26
C GLU A 128 -0.95 23.93 -11.42
N MET A 129 -0.62 22.89 -12.19
CA MET A 129 0.28 22.95 -13.34
C MET A 129 -0.44 23.30 -14.66
N ASN A 130 -1.76 23.48 -14.65
CA ASN A 130 -2.59 23.62 -15.86
C ASN A 130 -2.35 22.49 -16.88
N SER A 131 -2.13 21.26 -16.39
CA SER A 131 -1.85 20.09 -17.20
C SER A 131 -3.16 19.40 -17.64
N ASP A 132 -3.22 18.98 -18.90
CA ASP A 132 -4.32 18.21 -19.49
C ASP A 132 -4.25 16.68 -19.21
N ARG A 133 -3.19 16.23 -18.54
CA ARG A 133 -3.01 14.82 -18.19
C ARG A 133 -4.12 14.35 -17.26
N THR A 134 -4.51 13.10 -17.44
CA THR A 134 -5.41 12.36 -16.54
C THR A 134 -4.65 11.36 -15.68
N VAL A 135 -5.21 11.04 -14.51
CA VAL A 135 -4.76 9.97 -13.61
C VAL A 135 -5.92 9.00 -13.34
N GLY A 136 -5.61 7.72 -13.14
CA GLY A 136 -6.59 6.73 -12.72
C GLY A 136 -5.97 5.49 -12.08
N THR A 137 -6.71 4.89 -11.16
CA THR A 137 -6.36 3.66 -10.45
C THR A 137 -6.98 2.45 -11.13
N ILE A 138 -6.19 1.41 -11.30
CA ILE A 138 -6.64 0.14 -11.85
C ILE A 138 -6.54 -0.91 -10.75
N VAL A 139 -7.70 -1.48 -10.37
CA VAL A 139 -7.72 -2.65 -9.49
C VAL A 139 -6.94 -3.77 -10.17
N THR A 140 -5.88 -4.21 -9.50
CA THR A 140 -4.89 -5.12 -10.06
C THR A 140 -4.95 -6.46 -9.34
N ARG A 141 -5.11 -7.54 -10.10
CA ARG A 141 -4.93 -8.92 -9.64
C ARG A 141 -3.53 -9.39 -10.00
N VAL A 142 -2.99 -10.24 -9.14
CA VAL A 142 -1.61 -10.72 -9.25
C VAL A 142 -1.65 -12.22 -9.18
N GLU A 143 -1.17 -12.87 -10.24
CA GLU A 143 -1.00 -14.31 -10.24
C GLU A 143 0.21 -14.69 -9.37
N VAL A 144 0.01 -15.71 -8.55
CA VAL A 144 1.04 -16.29 -7.68
C VAL A 144 1.04 -17.80 -7.89
N ASP A 145 2.20 -18.42 -7.68
CA ASP A 145 2.30 -19.87 -7.71
C ASP A 145 1.45 -20.46 -6.58
N LYS A 146 0.54 -21.38 -6.90
CA LYS A 146 -0.33 -22.04 -5.91
C LYS A 146 0.44 -22.94 -4.94
N ASP A 147 1.62 -23.40 -5.35
CA ASP A 147 2.48 -24.29 -4.57
C ASP A 147 3.63 -23.51 -3.88
N ASP A 148 3.48 -22.19 -3.75
CA ASP A 148 4.47 -21.34 -3.10
C ASP A 148 4.63 -21.71 -1.62
N PRO A 149 5.84 -22.10 -1.15
CA PRO A 149 6.06 -22.53 0.24
C PRO A 149 5.79 -21.41 1.26
N ARG A 150 5.64 -20.16 0.82
CA ARG A 150 5.27 -19.03 1.68
C ARG A 150 3.81 -19.07 2.14
N PHE A 151 2.96 -19.91 1.54
CA PHE A 151 1.62 -20.18 2.08
C PHE A 151 1.68 -20.98 3.38
N ASP A 152 2.59 -21.94 3.47
CA ASP A 152 2.79 -22.75 4.69
C ASP A 152 3.56 -21.98 5.77
N ASN A 153 4.35 -20.98 5.38
CA ASN A 153 5.12 -20.15 6.31
C ASN A 153 5.02 -18.65 5.94
N PRO A 154 3.93 -17.97 6.34
CA PRO A 154 3.74 -16.56 6.05
C PRO A 154 4.75 -15.71 6.82
N THR A 155 5.62 -15.01 6.08
CA THR A 155 6.72 -14.24 6.69
C THR A 155 6.50 -12.73 6.75
N LYS A 156 5.51 -12.22 6.02
CA LYS A 156 5.26 -10.78 5.87
C LYS A 156 4.28 -10.30 6.95
N PRO A 157 4.70 -9.39 7.85
CA PRO A 157 3.77 -8.80 8.81
C PRO A 157 2.80 -7.83 8.10
N ILE A 158 1.55 -7.87 8.54
CA ILE A 158 0.48 -6.93 8.20
C ILE A 158 -0.23 -6.54 9.50
N GLY A 159 -0.69 -5.29 9.59
CA GLY A 159 -1.37 -4.78 10.79
C GLY A 159 -0.43 -4.12 11.80
N PRO A 160 -0.98 -3.69 12.96
CA PRO A 160 -0.25 -3.06 14.04
C PRO A 160 0.62 -4.08 14.77
N PHE A 161 1.48 -3.56 15.63
CA PHE A 161 2.20 -4.37 16.61
C PHE A 161 1.31 -4.62 17.81
N TYR A 162 1.44 -5.81 18.39
CA TYR A 162 0.71 -6.23 19.58
C TYR A 162 1.67 -6.49 20.73
N THR A 163 1.25 -6.19 21.95
CA THR A 163 1.94 -6.66 23.16
C THR A 163 1.71 -8.15 23.36
N LYS A 164 2.45 -8.75 24.28
CA LYS A 164 2.30 -10.18 24.58
C LYS A 164 0.89 -10.51 25.11
N GLU A 165 0.34 -9.61 25.91
CA GLU A 165 -1.00 -9.74 26.50
C GLU A 165 -2.08 -9.65 25.43
N GLU A 166 -1.96 -8.66 24.51
CA GLU A 166 -2.88 -8.51 23.37
C GLU A 166 -2.86 -9.75 22.44
N VAL A 167 -1.70 -10.38 22.28
CA VAL A 167 -1.54 -11.63 21.51
C VAL A 167 -2.36 -12.77 22.12
N GLU A 168 -2.36 -12.93 23.45
CA GLU A 168 -3.11 -14.00 24.12
C GLU A 168 -4.63 -13.81 23.98
N GLU A 169 -5.11 -12.57 23.99
CA GLU A 169 -6.51 -12.24 23.74
C GLU A 169 -6.89 -12.47 22.28
N LEU A 170 -6.06 -12.00 21.34
CA LEU A 170 -6.27 -12.20 19.90
C LEU A 170 -6.31 -13.67 19.51
N GLN A 171 -5.50 -14.53 20.11
CA GLN A 171 -5.54 -15.97 19.82
C GLN A 171 -6.84 -16.63 20.29
N LYS A 172 -7.49 -16.11 21.33
CA LYS A 172 -8.80 -16.59 21.77
C LYS A 172 -9.91 -16.12 20.84
N GLU A 173 -9.85 -14.87 20.42
CA GLU A 173 -10.85 -14.28 19.51
C GLU A 173 -10.70 -14.75 18.06
N GLN A 174 -9.46 -15.05 17.63
CA GLN A 174 -9.10 -15.39 16.26
C GLN A 174 -8.09 -16.55 16.22
N PRO A 175 -8.54 -17.80 16.44
CA PRO A 175 -7.66 -18.98 16.51
C PRO A 175 -6.86 -19.27 15.23
N GLY A 176 -7.31 -18.77 14.07
CA GLY A 176 -6.65 -18.94 12.78
C GLY A 176 -5.59 -17.88 12.44
N SER A 177 -5.33 -16.92 13.33
CA SER A 177 -4.35 -15.85 13.08
C SER A 177 -2.91 -16.37 13.22
N VAL A 178 -2.04 -16.03 12.26
CA VAL A 178 -0.60 -16.33 12.33
C VAL A 178 0.15 -15.10 12.84
N LEU A 179 0.60 -15.18 14.09
CA LEU A 179 1.31 -14.10 14.77
C LEU A 179 2.82 -14.31 14.68
N LYS A 180 3.54 -13.28 14.22
CA LYS A 180 5.00 -13.33 14.08
C LYS A 180 5.67 -12.50 15.15
N LYS A 181 6.52 -13.13 15.96
CA LYS A 181 7.41 -12.41 16.88
C LYS A 181 8.39 -11.57 16.06
N MET A 182 8.24 -10.26 16.14
CA MET A 182 9.27 -9.30 15.72
C MET A 182 10.31 -9.24 16.86
N GLN A 183 11.61 -9.14 16.54
CA GLN A 183 12.68 -9.01 17.54
C GLN A 183 12.32 -7.98 18.61
N ASP A 184 12.74 -8.21 19.86
CA ASP A 184 12.41 -7.37 21.01
C ASP A 184 12.80 -5.91 20.70
N VAL A 185 11.83 -5.11 20.25
CA VAL A 185 12.04 -3.67 20.01
C VAL A 185 12.04 -3.06 21.40
N VAL A 186 13.22 -2.81 21.94
CA VAL A 186 13.39 -1.97 23.12
C VAL A 186 12.93 -0.57 22.71
N ILE A 187 11.68 -0.25 23.00
CA ILE A 187 11.19 1.12 22.93
C ILE A 187 11.65 1.78 24.22
N GLU A 188 12.77 2.50 24.17
CA GLU A 188 13.10 3.48 25.21
C GLU A 188 11.95 4.49 25.27
N LYS A 189 11.38 4.65 26.47
CA LYS A 189 10.28 5.58 26.76
C LYS A 189 10.73 7.03 26.68
#